data_AF-A0A968X838-F1
#
_entry.id   AF-A0A968X838-F1
#
_cell.length_a   1.000
_cell.length_b   1.000
_cell.length_c   1.000
_cell.angle_alpha   90.00
_cell.angle_beta   90.00
_cell.angle_gamma   90.00
#
_symmetry.space_group_name_H-M   'P 1'
#
loop_
_entity.id
_entity.type
_entity.pdbx_description
1 polymer ?
#
loop_
_entity_poly.entity_id
_entity_poly.type
_entity_poly.pdbx_seq_one_letter_code
_entity_poly.pdbx_strand_id
1 'polypeptide(L)'
;MTGPQDTNDALSFQRELDRMEELFIDSPHFFKRAIVHEEDFFDQLDMVRESLPEAFRQAEDVLRRREQILEEAERYAEKLVEDAETRAAQLLADSVIVRQAEFEAQKIRSQLNAECNAAQDRRSPKLSRPAARPRGTSKRCATAPWWMPRRSSGEPTSMPTKYCATWRPTWPKCCGSSATVASS
;
A
#
# COMPACT_ATOMS: atom_id res chain seq x y z
N MET A 1 -35.96 9.45 7.65
CA MET A 1 -37.01 10.45 7.98
C MET A 1 -37.98 9.83 8.96
N THR A 2 -37.66 9.88 10.26
CA THR A 2 -38.59 9.68 11.39
C THR A 2 -37.93 10.40 12.57
N GLY A 3 -38.25 11.69 12.73
CA GLY A 3 -37.82 12.50 13.86
C GLY A 3 -38.67 12.19 15.12
N PRO A 4 -38.22 12.59 16.32
CA PRO A 4 -38.69 12.04 17.58
C PRO A 4 -40.03 12.68 17.97
N GLN A 5 -41.13 11.94 17.81
CA GLN A 5 -42.40 12.23 18.47
C GLN A 5 -42.61 11.32 19.70
N ASP A 6 -41.87 10.20 19.79
CA ASP A 6 -42.04 9.17 20.83
C ASP A 6 -41.71 9.66 22.26
N THR A 7 -41.00 10.77 22.43
CA THR A 7 -40.71 11.29 23.77
C THR A 7 -41.87 12.05 24.40
N ASN A 8 -42.87 12.49 23.63
CA ASN A 8 -43.92 13.37 24.16
C ASN A 8 -45.02 12.62 24.94
N ASP A 9 -45.16 11.32 24.71
CA ASP A 9 -46.31 10.56 25.21
C ASP A 9 -45.97 9.70 26.44
N ALA A 10 -44.74 9.19 26.55
CA ALA A 10 -44.23 8.70 27.83
C ALA A 10 -44.25 9.80 28.91
N LEU A 11 -44.03 11.06 28.49
CA LEU A 11 -44.24 12.24 29.33
C LEU A 11 -45.72 12.47 29.63
N SER A 12 -46.66 11.97 28.82
CA SER A 12 -48.10 12.14 29.06
C SER A 12 -48.60 11.27 30.21
N PHE A 13 -48.21 9.99 30.26
CA PHE A 13 -48.57 9.12 31.40
C PHE A 13 -47.93 9.62 32.71
N GLN A 14 -46.66 10.03 32.65
CA GLN A 14 -45.98 10.58 33.81
C GLN A 14 -46.64 11.88 34.31
N ARG A 15 -46.97 12.82 33.40
CA ARG A 15 -47.69 14.05 33.77
C ARG A 15 -49.04 13.76 34.42
N GLU A 16 -49.72 12.70 33.98
CA GLU A 16 -51.04 12.37 34.53
C GLU A 16 -50.94 11.71 35.92
N LEU A 17 -49.88 10.94 36.16
CA LEU A 17 -49.53 10.48 37.50
C LEU A 17 -49.10 11.64 38.41
N ASP A 18 -48.31 12.58 37.90
CA ASP A 18 -47.86 13.76 38.65
C ASP A 18 -49.06 14.63 39.08
N ARG A 19 -50.06 14.77 38.20
CA ARG A 19 -51.32 15.45 38.53
C ARG A 19 -52.16 14.69 39.56
N MET A 20 -52.20 13.35 39.52
CA MET A 20 -52.81 12.55 40.61
C MET A 20 -52.09 12.79 41.94
N GLU A 21 -50.76 12.88 41.92
CA GLU A 21 -49.96 13.16 43.09
C GLU A 21 -50.27 14.57 43.63
N GLU A 22 -50.38 15.56 42.75
CA GLU A 22 -50.75 16.94 43.10
C GLU A 22 -52.14 17.02 43.75
N LEU A 23 -53.14 16.31 43.20
CA LEU A 23 -54.47 16.21 43.82
C LEU A 23 -54.42 15.67 45.25
N PHE A 24 -53.52 14.73 45.53
CA PHE A 24 -53.36 14.18 46.87
C PHE A 24 -52.65 15.17 47.80
N ILE A 25 -51.59 15.84 47.31
CA ILE A 25 -50.79 16.83 48.07
C ILE A 25 -51.65 18.04 48.48
N ASP A 26 -52.45 18.57 47.57
CA ASP A 26 -53.27 19.77 47.78
C ASP A 26 -54.55 19.50 48.59
N SER A 27 -54.95 18.23 48.72
CA SER A 27 -56.14 17.88 49.48
C SER A 27 -55.96 18.15 50.99
N PRO A 28 -57.02 18.61 51.70
CA PRO A 28 -56.97 18.79 53.14
C PRO A 28 -56.73 17.45 53.85
N HIS A 29 -55.60 17.37 54.56
CA HIS A 29 -55.22 16.19 55.32
C HIS A 29 -55.73 16.25 56.76
N PHE A 30 -56.53 15.26 57.17
CA PHE A 30 -57.01 15.09 58.54
C PHE A 30 -56.50 13.77 59.13
N PHE A 31 -55.77 13.82 60.24
CA PHE A 31 -55.16 12.63 60.88
C PHE A 31 -54.38 11.71 59.90
N LYS A 32 -53.54 12.31 59.03
CA LYS A 32 -52.81 11.60 57.95
C LYS A 32 -53.71 10.91 56.91
N ARG A 33 -54.97 11.32 56.80
CA ARG A 33 -55.89 10.90 55.73
C ARG A 33 -56.16 12.11 54.83
N ALA A 34 -55.94 11.96 53.53
CA ALA A 34 -56.36 12.94 52.55
C ALA A 34 -57.89 12.88 52.37
N ILE A 35 -58.53 14.04 52.22
CA ILE A 35 -59.94 14.16 51.88
C ILE A 35 -59.99 14.69 50.44
N VAL A 36 -60.25 13.77 49.50
CA VAL A 36 -60.26 14.07 48.06
C VAL A 36 -61.70 13.97 47.56
N HIS A 37 -62.06 14.84 46.61
CA HIS A 37 -63.33 14.75 45.90
C HIS A 37 -63.33 13.51 45.00
N GLU A 38 -64.41 12.73 45.09
CA GLU A 38 -64.53 11.45 44.39
C GLU A 38 -64.47 11.62 42.86
N GLU A 39 -65.20 12.60 42.32
CA GLU A 39 -65.26 12.90 40.88
C GLU A 39 -63.88 13.28 40.34
N ASP A 40 -63.19 14.26 40.96
CA ASP A 40 -61.86 14.71 40.52
C ASP A 40 -60.82 13.57 40.53
N PHE A 41 -60.89 12.67 41.53
CA PHE A 41 -59.99 11.53 41.62
C PHE A 41 -60.25 10.50 40.52
N PHE A 42 -61.52 10.19 40.23
CA PHE A 42 -61.88 9.22 39.19
C PHE A 42 -61.61 9.76 37.79
N ASP A 43 -61.89 11.04 37.53
CA ASP A 43 -61.56 11.70 36.27
C ASP A 43 -60.07 11.61 35.99
N GLN A 44 -59.24 11.91 37.01
CA GLN A 44 -57.80 11.83 36.89
C GLN A 44 -57.32 10.38 36.70
N LEU A 45 -57.92 9.40 37.39
CA LEU A 45 -57.61 7.98 37.21
C LEU A 45 -57.94 7.50 35.79
N ASP A 46 -59.01 8.01 35.20
CA ASP A 46 -59.42 7.65 33.83
C ASP A 46 -58.44 8.22 32.80
N MET A 47 -57.95 9.45 32.98
CA MET A 47 -56.88 10.00 32.14
C MET A 47 -55.58 9.18 32.20
N VAL A 48 -55.21 8.66 33.37
CA VAL A 48 -54.09 7.73 33.52
C VAL A 48 -54.36 6.43 32.75
N ARG A 49 -55.58 5.89 32.83
CA ARG A 49 -55.98 4.68 32.09
C ARG A 49 -55.98 4.86 30.59
N GLU A 50 -56.35 6.04 30.09
CA GLU A 50 -56.34 6.35 28.67
C GLU A 50 -54.91 6.49 28.10
N SER A 51 -53.99 7.04 28.90
CA SER A 51 -52.58 7.23 28.49
C SER A 51 -51.73 5.96 28.60
N LEU A 52 -52.12 5.00 29.45
CA LEU A 52 -51.38 3.75 29.68
C LEU A 52 -51.15 2.88 28.43
N PRO A 53 -52.20 2.52 27.65
CA PRO A 53 -52.02 1.66 26.46
C PRO A 53 -51.06 2.25 25.45
N GLU A 54 -51.07 3.57 25.28
CA GLU A 54 -50.17 4.25 24.35
C GLU A 54 -48.71 4.18 24.82
N ALA A 55 -48.44 4.43 26.11
CA ALA A 55 -47.11 4.29 26.67
C ALA A 55 -46.54 2.86 26.51
N PHE A 56 -47.38 1.83 26.66
CA PHE A 56 -46.97 0.44 26.41
C PHE A 56 -46.67 0.16 24.94
N ARG A 57 -47.52 0.62 24.01
CA ARG A 57 -47.26 0.48 22.56
C ARG A 57 -45.90 1.07 22.17
N GLN A 58 -45.56 2.23 22.72
CA GLN A 58 -44.29 2.88 22.44
C GLN A 58 -43.11 2.10 23.00
N ALA A 59 -43.22 1.57 24.21
CA ALA A 59 -42.21 0.69 24.77
C ALA A 59 -41.99 -0.55 23.88
N GLU A 60 -43.07 -1.17 23.39
CA GLU A 60 -43.00 -2.29 22.44
C GLU A 60 -42.34 -1.88 21.12
N ASP A 61 -42.64 -0.70 20.59
CA ASP A 61 -42.04 -0.18 19.36
C ASP A 61 -40.55 0.09 19.53
N VAL A 62 -40.12 0.64 20.67
CA VAL A 62 -38.69 0.82 20.99
C VAL A 62 -37.99 -0.52 21.05
N LEU A 63 -38.59 -1.53 21.70
CA LEU A 63 -38.03 -2.88 21.75
C LEU A 63 -37.94 -3.50 20.35
N ARG A 64 -38.96 -3.34 19.52
CA ARG A 64 -38.97 -3.85 18.15
C ARG A 64 -37.92 -3.17 17.27
N ARG A 65 -37.79 -1.85 17.36
CA ARG A 65 -36.77 -1.08 16.64
C ARG A 65 -35.37 -1.50 17.08
N ARG A 66 -35.16 -1.73 18.38
CA ARG A 66 -33.90 -2.26 18.90
C ARG A 66 -33.57 -3.61 18.26
N GLU A 67 -34.53 -4.53 18.21
CA GLU A 67 -34.32 -5.85 17.60
C GLU A 67 -33.96 -5.71 16.11
N GLN A 68 -34.67 -4.87 15.37
CA GLN A 68 -34.36 -4.59 13.96
C GLN A 68 -32.94 -4.05 13.76
N ILE A 69 -32.50 -3.14 14.62
CA ILE A 69 -31.13 -2.58 14.57
C ILE A 69 -30.10 -3.68 14.84
N LEU A 70 -30.37 -4.58 15.79
CA LEU A 70 -29.48 -5.69 16.10
C LEU A 70 -29.38 -6.67 14.92
N GLU A 71 -30.51 -7.08 14.34
CA GLU A 71 -30.52 -7.95 13.16
C GLU A 71 -29.79 -7.32 11.97
N GLU A 72 -30.00 -6.02 11.72
CA GLU A 72 -29.32 -5.30 10.64
C GLU A 72 -27.81 -5.22 10.88
N ALA A 73 -27.40 -4.94 12.12
CA ALA A 73 -25.99 -4.90 12.51
C ALA A 73 -25.31 -6.27 12.37
N GLU A 74 -26.00 -7.35 12.76
CA GLU A 74 -25.50 -8.73 12.59
C GLU A 74 -25.29 -9.06 11.11
N ARG A 75 -26.31 -8.84 10.26
CA ARG A 75 -26.18 -9.08 8.81
C ARG A 75 -25.08 -8.24 8.18
N TYR A 76 -24.93 -6.98 8.62
CA TYR A 76 -23.87 -6.10 8.14
C TYR A 76 -22.49 -6.62 8.56
N ALA A 77 -22.34 -7.09 9.80
CA ALA A 77 -21.10 -7.68 10.29
C ALA A 77 -20.72 -8.95 9.53
N GLU A 78 -21.68 -9.86 9.29
CA GLU A 78 -21.46 -11.07 8.49
C GLU A 78 -20.97 -10.73 7.08
N LYS A 79 -21.66 -9.80 6.41
CA LYS A 79 -21.26 -9.34 5.07
C LYS A 79 -19.87 -8.72 5.06
N LEU A 80 -19.53 -7.95 6.09
CA LEU A 80 -18.21 -7.32 6.21
C LEU A 80 -17.10 -8.38 6.35
N VAL A 81 -17.35 -9.44 7.12
CA VAL A 81 -16.42 -10.57 7.26
C VAL A 81 -16.29 -11.30 5.92
N GLU A 82 -17.38 -11.62 5.24
CA GLU A 82 -17.37 -12.29 3.93
C GLU A 82 -16.59 -11.47 2.89
N ASP A 83 -16.82 -10.14 2.83
CA ASP A 83 -16.10 -9.23 1.94
C ASP A 83 -14.60 -9.20 2.27
N ALA A 84 -14.24 -9.21 3.55
CA ALA A 84 -12.85 -9.22 3.99
C ALA A 84 -12.14 -10.54 3.64
N GLU A 85 -12.80 -11.68 3.87
CA GLU A 85 -12.30 -13.00 3.51
C GLU A 85 -12.12 -13.13 1.99
N THR A 86 -13.10 -12.67 1.22
CA THR A 86 -13.04 -12.66 -0.25
C THR A 86 -11.85 -11.84 -0.75
N ARG A 87 -11.66 -10.63 -0.21
CA ARG A 87 -10.51 -9.78 -0.57
C ARG A 87 -9.18 -10.40 -0.16
N ALA A 88 -9.11 -11.01 1.03
CA ALA A 88 -7.91 -11.71 1.48
C ALA A 88 -7.56 -12.89 0.56
N ALA A 89 -8.55 -13.67 0.14
CA ALA A 89 -8.38 -14.77 -0.79
C ALA A 89 -7.87 -14.30 -2.17
N GLN A 90 -8.41 -13.20 -2.69
CA GLN A 90 -7.95 -12.58 -3.94
C GLN A 90 -6.48 -12.15 -3.84
N LEU A 91 -6.11 -11.43 -2.78
CA LEU A 91 -4.73 -10.98 -2.57
C LEU A 91 -3.75 -12.15 -2.46
N LEU A 92 -4.15 -13.22 -1.78
CA LEU A 92 -3.33 -14.44 -1.68
C LEU A 92 -3.18 -15.10 -3.05
N ALA A 93 -4.25 -15.25 -3.82
CA ALA A 93 -4.20 -15.81 -5.16
C ALA A 93 -3.24 -15.02 -6.07
N ASP A 94 -3.34 -13.69 -6.07
CA ASP A 94 -2.44 -12.82 -6.84
C ASP A 94 -0.97 -13.03 -6.41
N SER A 95 -0.71 -13.10 -5.10
CA SER A 95 0.64 -13.31 -4.58
C SER A 95 1.22 -14.69 -4.96
N VAL A 96 0.39 -15.73 -5.00
CA VAL A 96 0.79 -17.08 -5.40
C VAL A 96 1.11 -17.12 -6.88
N ILE A 97 0.29 -16.49 -7.72
CA ILE A 97 0.52 -16.40 -9.16
C ILE A 97 1.84 -15.67 -9.46
N VAL A 98 2.09 -14.53 -8.79
CA VAL A 98 3.34 -13.78 -8.96
C VAL A 98 4.55 -14.61 -8.55
N ARG A 99 4.52 -15.26 -7.38
CA ARG A 99 5.64 -16.13 -6.93
C ARG A 99 5.89 -17.31 -7.88
N GLN A 100 4.83 -17.93 -8.40
CA GLN A 100 4.95 -19.02 -9.35
C GLN A 100 5.59 -18.55 -10.66
N ALA A 101 5.14 -17.40 -11.19
CA ALA A 101 5.71 -16.80 -12.39
C ALA A 101 7.19 -16.43 -12.21
N GLU A 102 7.56 -15.87 -11.05
CA GLU A 102 8.96 -15.56 -10.71
C GLU A 102 9.83 -16.83 -10.66
N PHE A 103 9.33 -17.90 -10.04
CA PHE A 103 10.02 -19.19 -9.97
C PHE A 103 10.26 -19.78 -11.36
N GLU A 104 9.24 -19.79 -12.22
CA GLU A 104 9.35 -20.27 -13.59
C GLU A 104 10.32 -19.42 -14.42
N ALA A 105 10.23 -18.09 -14.31
CA ALA A 105 11.16 -17.18 -14.96
C ALA A 105 12.62 -17.42 -14.51
N GLN A 106 12.84 -17.67 -13.22
CA GLN A 106 14.17 -17.98 -12.68
C GLN A 106 14.69 -19.33 -13.20
N LYS A 107 13.82 -20.34 -13.31
CA LYS A 107 14.16 -21.65 -13.88
C LYS A 107 14.55 -21.55 -15.36
N ILE A 108 13.79 -20.80 -16.15
CA ILE A 108 14.11 -20.59 -17.57
C ILE A 108 15.45 -19.86 -17.69
N ARG A 109 15.67 -18.81 -16.89
CA ARG A 109 16.94 -18.07 -16.87
C ARG A 109 18.13 -18.95 -16.51
N SER A 110 17.99 -19.83 -15.51
CA SER A 110 19.07 -20.73 -15.12
C SER A 110 19.37 -21.77 -16.19
N GLN A 111 18.34 -22.32 -16.85
CA GLN A 111 18.48 -23.23 -17.99
C GLN A 111 19.19 -22.55 -19.16
N LEU A 112 18.73 -21.36 -19.58
CA LEU A 112 19.36 -20.60 -20.66
C LEU A 112 20.82 -20.25 -20.35
N ASN A 113 21.12 -19.84 -19.12
CA ASN A 113 22.50 -19.55 -18.71
C ASN A 113 23.37 -20.80 -18.76
N ALA A 114 22.86 -21.95 -18.30
CA ALA A 114 23.59 -23.21 -18.36
C ALA A 114 23.86 -23.66 -19.80
N GLU A 115 22.86 -23.55 -20.68
CA GLU A 115 22.99 -23.86 -22.10
C GLU A 115 23.95 -22.91 -22.82
N CYS A 116 23.87 -21.61 -22.53
CA CYS A 116 24.76 -20.61 -23.12
C CYS A 116 26.22 -20.83 -22.69
N ASN A 117 26.45 -21.10 -21.40
CA ASN A 117 27.77 -21.47 -20.89
C ASN A 117 28.29 -22.76 -21.55
N ALA A 118 27.46 -23.79 -21.67
CA ALA A 118 27.82 -25.03 -22.33
C ALA A 118 28.14 -24.82 -23.83
N ALA A 119 27.38 -23.95 -24.51
CA ALA A 119 27.65 -23.58 -25.90
C ALA A 119 28.95 -22.77 -26.04
N GLN A 120 29.27 -21.91 -25.07
CA GLN A 120 30.49 -21.12 -25.04
C GLN A 120 31.73 -21.98 -24.76
N ASP A 121 31.64 -22.96 -23.87
CA ASP A 121 32.69 -23.95 -23.64
C ASP A 121 32.96 -24.80 -24.89
N ARG A 122 31.91 -25.21 -25.61
CA ARG A 122 32.05 -25.90 -26.90
C ARG A 122 32.71 -25.03 -27.97
N ARG A 123 32.40 -23.72 -27.98
CA ARG A 123 32.90 -22.77 -28.98
C ARG A 123 34.34 -22.32 -28.69
N SER A 124 34.82 -22.42 -27.47
CA SER A 124 36.16 -21.98 -27.09
C SER A 124 37.23 -22.92 -27.68
N PRO A 125 38.04 -22.49 -28.68
CA PRO A 125 39.24 -23.25 -29.00
C PRO A 125 40.15 -23.12 -27.79
N LYS A 126 40.60 -24.25 -27.22
CA LYS A 126 41.59 -24.27 -26.14
C LYS A 126 42.79 -23.42 -26.59
N LEU A 127 42.84 -22.16 -26.15
CA LEU A 127 43.94 -21.27 -26.48
C LEU A 127 45.12 -21.73 -25.63
N SER A 128 45.85 -22.72 -26.14
CA SER A 128 47.15 -23.09 -25.62
C SER A 128 48.00 -21.82 -25.62
N ARG A 129 48.37 -21.38 -24.42
CA ARG A 129 49.30 -20.27 -24.17
C ARG A 129 50.52 -20.45 -25.08
N PRO A 130 50.78 -19.57 -26.07
CA PRO A 130 52.01 -19.70 -26.84
C PRO A 130 53.19 -19.51 -25.89
N ALA A 131 54.10 -20.48 -25.92
CA ALA A 131 55.29 -20.51 -25.08
C ALA A 131 56.08 -19.20 -25.20
N ALA A 132 56.63 -18.75 -24.08
CA ALA A 132 57.46 -17.56 -23.97
C ALA A 132 58.58 -17.55 -25.02
N ARG A 133 58.75 -16.44 -25.74
CA ARG A 133 59.92 -16.22 -26.60
C ARG A 133 61.19 -16.14 -25.74
N PRO A 134 62.28 -16.82 -26.10
CA PRO A 134 63.55 -16.61 -25.43
C PRO A 134 64.08 -15.20 -25.74
N ARG A 135 64.64 -14.54 -24.73
CA ARG A 135 65.34 -13.26 -24.87
C ARG A 135 66.61 -13.47 -25.69
N GLY A 136 66.54 -13.22 -27.00
CA GLY A 136 67.71 -13.07 -27.84
C GLY A 136 68.44 -11.78 -27.49
N THR A 137 69.71 -11.88 -27.11
CA THR A 137 70.60 -10.76 -26.84
C THR A 137 70.90 -10.02 -28.15
N SER A 138 70.20 -8.91 -28.40
CA SER A 138 70.55 -8.01 -29.49
C SER A 138 71.88 -7.34 -29.17
N LYS A 139 72.94 -7.82 -29.82
CA LYS A 139 74.18 -7.07 -29.99
C LYS A 139 73.83 -5.67 -30.53
N ARG A 140 74.43 -4.69 -29.86
CA ARG A 140 74.35 -3.26 -30.11
C ARG A 140 74.89 -2.97 -31.52
N CYS A 141 74.08 -2.43 -32.42
CA CYS A 141 74.58 -1.77 -33.63
C CYS A 141 74.92 -0.32 -33.25
N ALA A 142 76.19 -0.14 -32.91
CA ALA A 142 76.84 1.16 -32.85
C ALA A 142 77.05 1.67 -34.28
N THR A 143 76.24 2.63 -34.72
CA THR A 143 76.65 3.75 -35.60
C THR A 143 75.43 4.65 -35.84
N ALA A 144 75.22 5.62 -34.95
CA ALA A 144 74.42 6.80 -35.27
C ALA A 144 75.41 7.95 -35.58
N PRO A 145 75.30 8.63 -36.74
CA PRO A 145 76.15 9.76 -37.10
C PRO A 145 76.00 10.95 -36.14
N TRP A 146 77.11 11.65 -35.89
CA TRP A 146 77.24 12.72 -34.90
C TRP A 146 76.34 13.96 -35.12
N TRP A 147 75.70 14.10 -36.27
CA TRP A 147 74.85 15.25 -36.60
C TRP A 147 73.37 15.04 -36.28
N MET A 148 72.95 13.88 -35.74
CA MET A 148 71.54 13.70 -35.35
C MET A 148 71.18 14.53 -34.11
N PRO A 149 70.24 15.49 -34.22
CA PRO A 149 69.78 16.26 -33.07
C PRO A 149 68.96 15.36 -32.15
N ARG A 150 69.35 15.35 -30.87
CA ARG A 150 68.66 14.67 -29.78
C ARG A 150 67.30 15.34 -29.56
N ARG A 151 66.21 14.78 -30.10
CA ARG A 151 64.88 15.36 -29.96
C ARG A 151 64.43 15.29 -28.50
N SER A 152 64.42 16.45 -27.85
CA SER A 152 63.87 16.72 -26.53
C SER A 152 62.35 16.75 -26.58
N SER A 153 61.76 16.23 -25.51
CA SER A 153 60.35 16.23 -25.15
C SER A 153 59.80 17.65 -24.96
N GLY A 154 58.62 17.92 -25.53
CA GLY A 154 57.85 19.14 -25.23
C GLY A 154 56.67 19.33 -26.19
N GLU A 155 55.46 19.11 -25.67
CA GLU A 155 54.10 19.42 -26.19
C GLU A 155 53.90 20.90 -26.64
N PRO A 156 52.69 21.35 -27.06
CA PRO A 156 51.53 20.70 -27.69
C PRO A 156 51.06 21.51 -28.93
N THR A 157 49.92 21.16 -29.54
CA THR A 157 48.80 22.05 -29.96
C THR A 157 48.08 21.45 -31.18
N SER A 158 46.77 21.38 -31.06
CA SER A 158 45.80 21.08 -32.13
C SER A 158 45.97 22.01 -33.35
N MET A 159 45.56 21.53 -34.53
CA MET A 159 45.04 22.23 -35.73
C MET A 159 45.41 21.44 -37.02
N PRO A 160 44.84 21.73 -38.20
CA PRO A 160 43.56 21.21 -38.70
C PRO A 160 43.72 20.37 -39.98
N THR A 161 42.70 19.57 -40.30
CA THR A 161 42.64 18.54 -41.35
C THR A 161 42.58 19.09 -42.79
N LYS A 162 43.47 20.00 -43.19
CA LYS A 162 43.51 20.54 -44.58
C LYS A 162 44.84 20.43 -45.33
N TYR A 163 45.86 19.80 -44.76
CA TYR A 163 47.09 19.45 -45.49
C TYR A 163 47.56 18.04 -45.11
N CYS A 164 46.85 17.01 -45.59
CA CYS A 164 47.25 15.60 -45.45
C CYS A 164 47.36 14.87 -46.80
N ALA A 165 47.48 15.62 -47.90
CA ALA A 165 47.69 15.07 -49.23
C ALA A 165 49.07 15.48 -49.74
N THR A 166 50.11 14.80 -49.26
CA THR A 166 51.35 14.43 -49.95
C THR A 166 52.36 14.00 -48.89
N TRP A 167 52.95 12.82 -49.10
CA TRP A 167 53.98 12.16 -48.28
C TRP A 167 53.50 11.29 -47.10
N ARG A 168 53.25 10.00 -47.42
CA ARG A 168 53.65 8.88 -46.55
C ARG A 168 55.15 8.62 -46.79
N PRO A 169 55.92 8.31 -45.72
CA PRO A 169 56.27 6.91 -45.57
C PRO A 169 55.99 6.38 -44.15
N THR A 170 55.58 5.11 -44.17
CA THR A 170 55.66 4.11 -43.10
C THR A 170 56.83 4.32 -42.14
N TRP A 171 56.58 4.46 -40.83
CA TRP A 171 57.09 3.59 -39.76
C TRP A 171 56.24 3.80 -38.48
N PRO A 172 56.09 2.77 -37.62
CA PRO A 172 55.13 2.72 -36.53
C PRO A 172 55.75 3.16 -35.20
N LYS A 173 54.93 3.67 -34.27
CA LYS A 173 54.85 3.22 -32.86
C LYS A 173 54.06 4.19 -31.98
N CYS A 174 53.29 3.57 -31.09
CA CYS A 174 53.19 3.89 -29.66
C CYS A 174 52.97 5.35 -29.27
N CYS A 175 51.73 5.67 -28.91
CA CYS A 175 51.44 6.32 -27.64
C CYS A 175 50.13 5.74 -27.10
N GLY A 176 50.19 5.21 -25.89
CA GLY A 176 49.02 4.81 -25.13
C GLY A 176 48.40 5.99 -24.39
N SER A 177 47.33 5.65 -23.65
CA SER A 177 46.48 6.50 -22.82
C SER A 177 45.60 7.46 -23.63
N SER A 178 44.30 7.55 -23.42
CA SER A 178 43.57 7.47 -22.15
C SER A 178 42.07 7.24 -22.42
N ALA A 179 41.39 6.84 -21.35
CA ALA A 179 39.96 6.57 -21.25
C ALA A 179 39.04 7.61 -21.90
N THR A 180 37.93 7.15 -22.48
CA THR A 180 36.59 7.72 -22.20
C THR A 180 35.52 6.64 -22.42
N VAL A 181 34.79 6.37 -21.35
CA VAL A 181 33.51 5.64 -21.32
C VAL A 181 32.44 6.53 -21.94
N ALA A 182 31.65 6.03 -22.90
CA ALA A 182 30.30 6.53 -23.17
C ALA A 182 29.46 5.52 -23.97
N SER A 183 28.35 5.12 -23.35
CA SER A 183 27.02 4.84 -23.95
C SER A 183 26.78 3.57 -24.76
N SER A 184 26.06 2.62 -24.15
CA SER A 184 24.64 2.34 -24.45
C SER A 184 23.98 1.63 -23.28
#